data_AF-A0A3B8XSI0-F1
#
_entry.id   AF-A0A3B8XSI0-F1
#
_cell.length_a   1.000
_cell.length_b   1.000
_cell.length_c   1.000
_cell.angle_alpha   90.00
_cell.angle_beta   90.00
_cell.angle_gamma   90.00
#
_symmetry.space_group_name_H-M   'P 1'
#
loop_
_entity.id
_entity.type
_entity.pdbx_description
1 polymer ?
#
loop_
_entity_poly.entity_id
_entity_poly.type
_entity_poly.pdbx_seq_one_letter_code
_entity_poly.pdbx_strand_id
1 'polypeptide(L)' 'ECCHRGWGESIIIGVAGAGQEISTRPFQLVTGRVWKGTAFGGARGRTDVPKIVDWYM' A
#
# COMPACT_ATOMS: atom_id res chain seq x y z
N GLU A 1 -8.96 2.20 11.16
CA GLU A 1 -8.30 3.13 10.23
C GLU A 1 -7.72 4.27 11.07
N CYS A 2 -6.43 4.59 10.91
CA CYS A 2 -5.70 5.61 11.68
C CYS A 2 -5.15 6.76 10.81
N CYS A 3 -5.20 6.63 9.49
CA CYS A 3 -4.79 7.63 8.54
C CYS A 3 -5.61 8.92 8.69
N HIS A 4 -4.95 10.03 8.35
CA HIS A 4 -5.52 11.35 8.53
C HIS A 4 -6.76 11.55 7.64
N ARG A 5 -7.79 12.20 8.18
CA ARG A 5 -9.01 12.51 7.42
C ARG A 5 -8.67 13.52 6.32
N GLY A 6 -9.10 13.26 5.08
CA GLY A 6 -8.94 14.17 3.95
C GLY A 6 -7.79 13.82 3.00
N TRP A 7 -6.72 13.18 3.50
CA TRP A 7 -5.53 12.89 2.67
C TRP A 7 -4.75 11.62 3.05
N GLY A 8 -5.13 10.94 4.13
CA GLY A 8 -4.35 9.83 4.63
C GLY A 8 -4.43 8.60 3.72
N GLU A 9 -3.27 8.00 3.45
CA GLU A 9 -3.17 6.76 2.67
C GLU A 9 -2.76 5.57 3.55
N SER A 10 -3.43 4.43 3.36
CA SER A 10 -3.04 3.15 3.94
C SER A 10 -2.63 2.19 2.83
N ILE A 11 -1.41 1.67 2.92
CA ILE A 11 -0.83 0.76 1.94
C ILE A 11 -0.75 -0.63 2.56
N ILE A 12 -1.50 -1.57 2.01
CA ILE A 12 -1.49 -2.97 2.42
C ILE A 12 -0.29 -3.64 1.74
N ILE A 13 0.69 -4.04 2.55
CA ILE A 13 1.90 -4.76 2.11
C ILE A 13 1.84 -6.24 2.53
N GLY A 14 1.18 -6.53 3.66
CA GLY A 14 1.03 -7.89 4.15
C GLY A 14 0.11 -8.74 3.27
N VAL A 15 0.39 -10.05 3.20
CA VAL A 15 -0.41 -11.01 2.44
C VAL A 15 -1.35 -11.73 3.39
N ALA A 16 -2.66 -11.50 3.24
CA ALA A 16 -3.68 -12.18 4.03
C ALA A 16 -3.85 -13.64 3.57
N GLY A 17 -4.33 -14.50 4.48
CA GLY A 17 -4.70 -15.87 4.15
C GLY A 17 -5.90 -15.95 3.20
N ALA A 18 -6.09 -17.12 2.58
CA ALA A 18 -7.21 -17.34 1.66
C ALA A 18 -8.57 -17.13 2.35
N GLY A 19 -9.49 -16.43 1.68
CA GLY A 19 -10.83 -16.15 2.18
C GLY A 19 -10.93 -15.06 3.26
N GLN A 20 -9.83 -14.38 3.59
CA GLN A 20 -9.87 -13.24 4.51
C GLN A 20 -10.33 -11.97 3.80
N GLU A 21 -11.13 -11.16 4.50
CA GLU A 21 -11.71 -9.91 3.97
C GLU A 21 -11.22 -8.69 4.74
N ILE A 22 -11.13 -7.56 4.03
CA ILE A 22 -10.97 -6.24 4.64
C ILE A 22 -12.32 -5.53 4.68
N SER A 23 -12.57 -4.79 5.75
CA SER A 23 -13.80 -4.01 5.88
C SER A 23 -13.56 -2.68 6.59
N THR A 24 -14.36 -1.69 6.22
CA THR A 24 -14.42 -0.38 6.88
C THR A 24 -15.75 0.30 6.56
N ARG A 25 -16.08 1.38 7.29
CA ARG A 25 -17.24 2.21 6.93
C ARG A 25 -16.92 3.01 5.66
N PRO A 26 -17.76 3.00 4.61
CA PRO A 26 -17.49 3.72 3.35
C PRO A 26 -17.17 5.20 3.53
N PHE A 27 -17.78 5.82 4.55
CA PHE A 27 -17.53 7.23 4.90
C PHE A 27 -16.05 7.53 5.22
N GLN A 28 -15.29 6.53 5.67
CA GLN A 28 -13.84 6.68 5.86
C GLN A 28 -13.13 7.07 4.56
N LEU A 29 -13.53 6.46 3.43
CA LEU A 29 -12.97 6.74 2.10
C LEU A 29 -13.59 8.00 1.47
N VAL A 30 -14.91 8.19 1.62
CA VAL A 30 -15.61 9.41 1.16
C VAL A 30 -15.00 10.67 1.77
N THR A 31 -14.53 10.59 3.01
CA THR A 31 -13.85 11.71 3.69
C THR A 31 -12.36 11.84 3.34
N GLY A 32 -11.92 11.29 2.21
CA GLY A 32 -10.61 11.55 1.62
C GLY A 32 -9.49 10.61 2.04
N ARG A 33 -9.79 9.48 2.70
CA ARG A 33 -8.78 8.43 2.91
C ARG A 33 -8.69 7.52 1.71
N VAL A 34 -7.52 6.96 1.48
CA VAL A 34 -7.26 6.05 0.37
C VAL A 34 -6.67 4.75 0.86
N TRP A 35 -7.21 3.63 0.37
CA TRP A 35 -6.66 2.29 0.56
C TRP A 35 -6.07 1.79 -0.75
N LYS A 36 -4.82 1.34 -0.71
CA LYS A 36 -4.11 0.75 -1.85
C LYS A 36 -3.35 -0.50 -1.38
N GLY A 37 -2.96 -1.34 -2.33
CA GLY A 37 -2.03 -2.43 -2.11
C GLY A 37 -0.75 -2.23 -2.91
N THR A 38 0.30 -2.97 -2.57
CA THR A 38 1.53 -3.02 -3.37
C THR A 38 2.11 -4.43 -3.38
N ALA A 39 2.75 -4.79 -4.48
CA ALA A 39 3.56 -5.99 -4.60
C ALA A 39 5.00 -5.55 -4.90
N PHE A 40 5.96 -6.10 -4.15
CA PHE A 40 7.38 -5.78 -4.31
C PHE A 40 7.68 -4.26 -4.25
N GLY A 41 6.93 -3.52 -3.42
CA GLY A 41 7.06 -2.07 -3.30
C GLY A 41 6.75 -1.28 -4.57
N GLY A 42 6.14 -1.90 -5.59
CA GLY A 42 5.90 -1.30 -6.90
C GLY A 42 7.13 -1.29 -7.82
N ALA A 43 8.24 -1.90 -7.41
CA ALA A 43 9.45 -1.97 -8.21
C ALA A 43 9.29 -2.98 -9.37
N ARG A 44 9.85 -2.64 -10.53
CA ARG A 44 10.01 -3.59 -11.63
C ARG A 44 11.35 -4.29 -11.47
N GLY A 45 11.29 -5.56 -11.09
CA GLY A 45 12.46 -6.35 -10.68
C GLY A 45 13.72 -6.13 -11.53
N ARG A 46 13.64 -6.32 -12.85
CA ARG A 46 14.83 -6.24 -13.72
C ARG A 46 15.38 -4.82 -13.91
N THR A 47 14.55 -3.78 -13.84
CA THR A 47 14.98 -2.40 -14.17
C THR A 47 15.25 -1.55 -12.94
N ASP A 48 14.55 -1.82 -11.83
CA ASP A 48 14.58 -0.97 -10.66
C ASP A 48 15.47 -1.56 -9.55
N VAL A 49 15.61 -2.89 -9.44
CA VAL A 49 16.48 -3.52 -8.42
C VAL A 49 17.96 -3.17 -8.61
N PRO A 50 18.57 -3.21 -9.82
CA PRO A 50 19.96 -2.82 -9.98
C PRO A 50 20.23 -1.38 -9.50
N LYS A 51 19.31 -0.46 -9.81
CA LYS A 51 19.41 0.95 -9.36
C LYS A 51 19.34 1.09 -7.85
N ILE A 52 18.51 0.29 -7.19
CA ILE A 52 18.42 0.27 -5.73
C ILE A 52 19.75 -0.22 -5.13
N VAL A 53 20.39 -1.23 -5.70
CA VAL A 53 21.72 -1.69 -5.26
C VAL A 53 22.74 -0.56 -5.38
N ASP A 54 22.81 0.10 -6.54
CA ASP A 54 23.74 1.22 -6.81
C ASP A 54 23.56 2.40 -5.85
N TRP A 55 22.38 2.58 -5.24
CA TRP A 55 22.14 3.66 -4.27
C TRP A 55 22.69 3.37 -2.87
N TYR A 56 22.93 2.11 -2.53
CA TYR A 56 23.23 1.68 -1.16
C TYR A 56 24.49 0.82 -1.01
N MET A 57 25.17 0.45 -2.12
CA MET A 57 26.46 -0.24 -2.15
C MET A 57 27.47 0.53 -2.98
#